data_AF-A0A357V5T2-F1
#
_entry.id   AF-A0A357V5T2-F1
#
_cell.length_a   1.000
_cell.length_b   1.000
_cell.length_c   1.000
_cell.angle_alpha   90.00
_cell.angle_beta   90.00
_cell.angle_gamma   90.00
#
_symmetry.space_group_name_H-M   'P 1'
#
loop_
_entity.id
_entity.type
_entity.pdbx_description
1 polymer ?
#
loop_
_entity_poly.entity_id
_entity_poly.type
_entity_poly.pdbx_seq_one_letter_code
_entity_poly.pdbx_strand_id
1 'polypeptide(L)'
;NGDTAGAIAAYNAIAADTGAGKLYQDLAVILAAGLEVNDPSVDPKKVQDRLTPLMEAGNPWRFSAQELAAALALRAGDKAKAVDIYSTLSKDAETPARMRQRATELLTILR
;
A
#
# COMPACT_ATOMS: atom_id res chain seq x y z
N ASN A 1 8.02 13.83 17.28
CA ASN A 1 7.61 12.87 18.32
C ASN A 1 7.20 11.58 17.64
N GLY A 2 8.07 10.57 17.62
CA GLY A 2 7.91 9.32 16.86
C GLY A 2 6.85 8.37 17.42
N ASP A 3 5.65 8.88 17.70
CA ASP A 3 4.51 8.09 18.17
C ASP A 3 3.79 7.45 16.97
N THR A 4 4.39 6.40 16.42
CA THR A 4 3.83 5.65 15.29
C THR A 4 2.49 5.03 15.65
N ALA A 5 2.33 4.55 16.88
CA ALA A 5 1.08 3.94 17.34
C ALA A 5 -0.06 4.96 17.38
N GLY A 6 0.19 6.16 17.93
CA GLY A 6 -0.77 7.26 17.91
C GLY A 6 -1.14 7.72 16.49
N ALA A 7 -0.17 7.77 15.57
CA ALA A 7 -0.42 8.10 14.17
C ALA A 7 -1.31 7.05 13.47
N ILE A 8 -1.03 5.76 13.66
CA ILE A 8 -1.85 4.67 13.12
C ILE A 8 -3.27 4.76 13.68
N ALA A 9 -3.43 5.00 14.99
CA ALA A 9 -4.74 5.14 15.61
C ALA A 9 -5.54 6.33 15.02
N ALA A 10 -4.88 7.47 14.81
CA ALA A 10 -5.50 8.64 14.19
C ALA A 10 -5.95 8.37 12.74
N TYR A 11 -5.11 7.73 11.93
CA TYR A 11 -5.49 7.36 10.56
C TYR A 11 -6.62 6.34 10.52
N ASN A 12 -6.61 5.34 11.41
CA ASN A 12 -7.72 4.38 11.51
C ASN A 12 -9.04 5.06 11.89
N ALA A 13 -9.00 6.08 12.76
CA ALA A 13 -10.19 6.87 13.09
C ALA A 13 -10.74 7.63 11.88
N ILE A 14 -9.87 8.25 11.07
CA ILE A 14 -10.28 8.94 9.83
C ILE A 14 -10.83 7.94 8.81
N ALA A 15 -10.20 6.78 8.66
CA ALA A 15 -10.66 5.74 7.73
C ALA A 15 -12.08 5.24 8.07
N ALA A 16 -12.45 5.25 9.37
CA ALA A 16 -13.79 4.86 9.84
C ALA A 16 -14.81 6.02 9.85
N ASP A 17 -14.37 7.27 9.70
CA ASP A 17 -15.24 8.43 9.77
C ASP A 17 -15.98 8.66 8.44
N THR A 18 -17.26 8.30 8.40
CA THR A 18 -18.13 8.50 7.22
C THR A 18 -18.32 9.97 6.84
N GLY A 19 -18.07 10.92 7.74
CA GLY A 19 -18.12 12.36 7.49
C GLY A 19 -16.87 12.92 6.81
N ALA A 20 -15.75 12.19 6.82
CA ALA A 20 -14.49 12.65 6.23
C ALA A 20 -14.50 12.64 4.69
N GLY A 21 -15.39 11.87 4.07
CA GLY A 21 -15.45 11.67 2.62
C GLY A 21 -14.45 10.62 2.12
N LYS A 22 -14.86 9.86 1.10
CA LYS A 22 -14.16 8.64 0.65
C LYS A 22 -12.70 8.85 0.28
N LEU A 23 -12.36 9.99 -0.35
CA LEU A 23 -10.99 10.32 -0.74
C LEU A 23 -10.04 10.35 0.47
N TYR A 24 -10.50 10.96 1.58
CA TYR A 24 -9.71 11.11 2.80
C TYR A 24 -9.69 9.82 3.63
N GLN A 25 -10.79 9.07 3.64
CA GLN A 25 -10.83 7.74 4.25
C GLN A 25 -9.80 6.80 3.59
N ASP A 26 -9.78 6.75 2.26
CA ASP A 26 -8.83 5.93 1.52
C ASP A 26 -7.39 6.42 1.73
N LEU A 27 -7.15 7.73 1.73
CA LEU A 27 -5.84 8.29 2.07
C LEU A 27 -5.38 7.85 3.46
N ALA A 28 -6.27 7.86 4.45
CA ALA A 28 -5.95 7.44 5.80
C ALA A 28 -5.56 5.94 5.84
N VAL A 29 -6.21 5.08 5.06
CA VAL A 29 -5.80 3.68 4.89
C VAL A 29 -4.38 3.59 4.32
N ILE A 30 -4.04 4.37 3.29
CA ILE A 30 -2.68 4.40 2.70
C ILE A 30 -1.64 4.82 3.73
N LEU A 31 -1.92 5.88 4.50
CA LEU A 31 -0.98 6.41 5.50
C LEU A 31 -0.78 5.43 6.67
N ALA A 32 -1.84 4.79 7.16
CA ALA A 32 -1.75 3.74 8.16
C ALA A 32 -0.93 2.55 7.64
N ALA A 33 -1.26 2.04 6.45
CA ALA A 33 -0.56 0.92 5.84
C ALA A 33 0.92 1.20 5.60
N GLY A 34 1.29 2.43 5.23
CA GLY A 34 2.67 2.86 5.06
C GLY A 34 3.48 2.86 6.37
N LEU A 35 2.84 3.07 7.52
CA LEU A 35 3.47 2.93 8.83
C LEU A 35 3.58 1.46 9.27
N GLU A 36 2.61 0.64 8.89
CA GLU A 36 2.50 -0.77 9.29
C GLU A 36 3.32 -1.72 8.42
N VAL A 37 3.67 -1.33 7.19
CA VAL A 37 4.26 -2.23 6.17
C VAL A 37 5.53 -2.94 6.64
N ASN A 38 6.35 -2.28 7.46
CA ASN A 38 7.60 -2.81 8.00
C ASN A 38 7.51 -3.16 9.50
N ASP A 39 6.34 -3.01 10.13
CA ASP A 39 6.16 -3.32 11.55
C ASP A 39 6.04 -4.84 11.74
N PRO A 40 7.01 -5.51 12.39
CA PRO A 40 6.98 -6.96 12.57
C PRO A 40 5.82 -7.45 13.43
N SER A 41 5.21 -6.58 14.25
CA SER A 41 4.09 -6.91 15.12
C SER A 41 2.73 -6.91 14.42
N VAL A 42 2.63 -6.31 13.23
CA VAL A 42 1.36 -6.19 12.48
C VAL A 42 1.18 -7.37 11.54
N ASP A 43 0.02 -8.03 11.54
CA ASP A 43 -0.28 -9.08 10.55
C ASP A 43 -0.35 -8.50 9.13
N PRO A 44 0.54 -8.89 8.19
CA PRO A 44 0.54 -8.38 6.82
C PRO A 44 -0.79 -8.59 6.10
N LYS A 45 -1.51 -9.68 6.43
CA LYS A 45 -2.78 -10.01 5.79
C LYS A 45 -3.86 -8.99 6.15
N LYS A 46 -3.90 -8.50 7.39
CA LYS A 46 -4.87 -7.47 7.80
C LYS A 46 -4.65 -6.15 7.06
N VAL A 47 -3.39 -5.77 6.85
CA VAL A 47 -3.07 -4.56 6.06
C VAL A 47 -3.45 -4.77 4.59
N GLN A 48 -3.13 -5.94 4.04
CA GLN A 48 -3.48 -6.31 2.67
C GLN A 48 -5.00 -6.29 2.43
N ASP A 49 -5.80 -6.81 3.37
CA ASP A 49 -7.26 -6.83 3.27
C ASP A 49 -7.83 -5.40 3.20
N ARG A 50 -7.24 -4.44 3.94
CA ARG A 50 -7.61 -3.01 3.86
C ARG A 50 -7.19 -2.33 2.55
N LEU A 51 -6.05 -2.72 1.98
CA LEU A 51 -5.57 -2.15 0.71
C LEU A 51 -6.30 -2.68 -0.52
N THR A 52 -6.87 -3.89 -0.43
CA THR A 52 -7.55 -4.57 -1.55
C THR A 52 -8.59 -3.70 -2.27
N PRO A 53 -9.57 -3.08 -1.59
CA PRO A 53 -10.55 -2.22 -2.28
C PRO A 53 -9.94 -0.93 -2.87
N LEU A 54 -8.76 -0.51 -2.42
CA LEU A 54 -8.08 0.68 -2.94
C LEU A 54 -7.32 0.39 -4.23
N MET A 55 -7.03 -0.88 -4.54
CA MET A 55 -6.33 -1.28 -5.76
C MET A 55 -7.27 -1.36 -6.98
N GLU A 56 -8.56 -1.11 -6.81
CA GLU A 56 -9.52 -1.13 -7.90
C GLU A 56 -9.28 -0.01 -8.92
N ALA A 57 -9.66 -0.27 -10.18
CA ALA A 57 -9.59 0.73 -11.23
C ALA A 57 -10.46 1.95 -10.86
N GLY A 58 -9.96 3.16 -11.15
CA GLY A 58 -10.64 4.41 -10.82
C GLY A 58 -10.43 4.91 -9.39
N ASN A 59 -9.84 4.12 -8.48
CA ASN A 59 -9.44 4.63 -7.17
C ASN A 59 -8.20 5.54 -7.32
N PRO A 60 -8.21 6.79 -6.81
CA PRO A 60 -7.06 7.70 -6.87
C PRO A 60 -5.79 7.15 -6.20
N TRP A 61 -5.94 6.21 -5.27
CA TRP A 61 -4.85 5.61 -4.49
C TRP A 61 -4.39 4.25 -5.01
N ARG A 62 -4.92 3.79 -6.16
CA ARG A 62 -4.66 2.46 -6.76
C ARG A 62 -3.19 2.05 -6.74
N PHE A 63 -2.32 2.89 -7.30
CA PHE A 63 -0.91 2.54 -7.46
C PHE A 63 -0.15 2.54 -6.13
N SER A 64 -0.48 3.48 -5.23
CA SER A 64 0.08 3.48 -3.87
C SER A 64 -0.34 2.23 -3.10
N ALA A 65 -1.60 1.81 -3.23
CA ALA A 65 -2.11 0.59 -2.60
C ALA A 65 -1.43 -0.67 -3.16
N GLN A 66 -1.26 -0.74 -4.48
CA GLN A 66 -0.54 -1.85 -5.14
C GLN A 66 0.92 -1.94 -4.68
N GLU A 67 1.61 -0.81 -4.60
CA GLU A 67 3.00 -0.81 -4.15
C GLU A 67 3.16 -1.25 -2.69
N LEU A 68 2.28 -0.78 -1.80
CA LEU A 68 2.24 -1.25 -0.42
C LEU A 68 1.89 -2.73 -0.32
N ALA A 69 0.95 -3.21 -1.15
CA ALA A 69 0.61 -4.62 -1.24
C ALA A 69 1.79 -5.49 -1.70
N ALA A 70 2.60 -5.01 -2.65
CA ALA A 70 3.80 -5.71 -3.08
C ALA A 70 4.86 -5.78 -1.96
N ALA A 71 5.04 -4.70 -1.20
CA ALA A 71 5.92 -4.68 -0.04
C ALA A 71 5.45 -5.62 1.08
N LEU A 72 4.14 -5.67 1.35
CA LEU A 72 3.54 -6.62 2.30
C LEU A 72 3.71 -8.08 1.84
N ALA A 73 3.57 -8.35 0.54
CA ALA A 73 3.80 -9.68 -0.01
C ALA A 73 5.25 -10.14 0.22
N LEU A 74 6.24 -9.26 0.00
CA LEU A 74 7.64 -9.55 0.35
C LEU A 74 7.81 -9.86 1.84
N ARG A 75 7.21 -9.07 2.71
CA ARG A 75 7.26 -9.28 4.16
C ARG A 75 6.63 -10.61 4.58
N ALA A 76 5.57 -11.02 3.89
CA ALA A 76 4.92 -12.31 4.11
C ALA A 76 5.69 -13.50 3.49
N GLY A 77 6.84 -13.27 2.85
CA GLY A 77 7.61 -14.29 2.15
C GLY A 77 7.07 -14.68 0.77
N ASP A 78 6.00 -14.03 0.31
CA ASP A 78 5.38 -14.27 -1.00
C ASP A 78 6.06 -13.41 -2.08
N LYS A 79 7.30 -13.79 -2.40
CA LYS A 79 8.11 -13.13 -3.43
C LYS A 79 7.44 -13.18 -4.81
N ALA A 80 6.73 -14.26 -5.13
CA ALA A 80 6.07 -14.43 -6.41
C ALA A 80 4.96 -13.38 -6.61
N LYS A 81 4.11 -13.20 -5.60
CA LYS A 81 3.08 -12.15 -5.63
C LYS A 81 3.66 -10.75 -5.69
N ALA A 82 4.74 -10.47 -4.96
CA ALA A 82 5.41 -9.18 -5.05
C ALA A 82 5.91 -8.88 -6.47
N VAL A 83 6.54 -9.86 -7.13
CA VAL A 83 7.01 -9.73 -8.52
C VAL A 83 5.85 -9.47 -9.47
N ASP A 84 4.72 -10.16 -9.31
CA ASP A 84 3.54 -9.95 -10.14
C ASP A 84 3.00 -8.51 -10.03
N ILE A 85 2.86 -8.00 -8.80
CA ILE A 85 2.36 -6.64 -8.55
C ILE A 85 3.34 -5.58 -9.08
N TYR A 86 4.65 -5.70 -8.80
CA TYR A 86 5.64 -4.77 -9.35
C TYR A 86 5.74 -4.84 -10.88
N SER A 87 5.52 -6.03 -11.48
CA SER A 87 5.45 -6.17 -12.94
C SER A 87 4.25 -5.42 -13.52
N THR A 88 3.10 -5.50 -12.86
CA THR A 88 1.91 -4.73 -13.23
C THR A 88 2.19 -3.22 -13.17
N LEU A 89 2.72 -2.73 -12.04
CA LEU A 89 3.07 -1.31 -11.86
C LEU A 89 4.05 -0.79 -12.91
N SER A 90 5.11 -1.55 -13.23
CA SER A 90 6.12 -1.12 -14.22
C SER A 90 5.58 -1.04 -15.65
N LYS A 91 4.59 -1.88 -16.01
CA LYS A 91 4.03 -1.98 -17.37
C LYS A 91 2.82 -1.07 -17.60
N ASP A 92 2.07 -0.75 -16.55
CA ASP A 92 0.85 0.05 -16.64
C ASP A 92 1.16 1.52 -16.94
N ALA A 93 0.77 2.00 -18.12
CA ALA A 93 1.02 3.37 -18.57
C ALA A 93 0.32 4.45 -17.71
N GLU A 94 -0.73 4.10 -16.98
CA GLU A 94 -1.42 5.00 -16.05
C GLU A 94 -0.64 5.19 -14.74
N THR A 95 0.31 4.31 -14.43
CA THR A 95 1.14 4.43 -13.23
C THR A 95 2.05 5.66 -13.34
N PRO A 96 2.10 6.53 -12.31
CA PRO A 96 2.99 7.69 -12.30
C PRO A 96 4.45 7.32 -12.59
N ALA A 97 5.14 8.11 -13.40
CA ALA A 97 6.47 7.77 -13.93
C ALA A 97 7.49 7.38 -12.84
N ARG A 98 7.51 8.10 -11.71
CA ARG A 98 8.39 7.78 -10.59
C ARG A 98 8.07 6.44 -9.92
N MET A 99 6.79 6.08 -9.82
CA MET A 99 6.37 4.78 -9.28
C MET A 99 6.75 3.64 -10.23
N ARG A 100 6.59 3.82 -11.55
CA ARG A 100 7.04 2.85 -12.55
C ARG A 100 8.53 2.59 -12.49
N GLN A 101 9.32 3.67 -12.36
CA GLN A 101 10.77 3.57 -12.22
C GLN A 101 11.13 2.75 -10.97
N ARG A 102 10.56 3.11 -9.81
CA ARG A 102 10.82 2.40 -8.56
C ARG A 102 10.40 0.92 -8.63
N ALA A 103 9.25 0.61 -9.22
CA ALA A 103 8.82 -0.77 -9.43
C ALA A 103 9.82 -1.57 -10.31
N THR A 104 10.37 -0.93 -11.34
CA THR A 104 11.39 -1.54 -12.22
C THR A 104 12.72 -1.80 -11.49
N GLU A 105 13.13 -0.86 -10.63
CA GLU A 105 14.31 -1.02 -9.77
C GLU A 105 14.11 -2.18 -8.78
N LEU A 106 12.94 -2.26 -8.13
CA LEU A 106 12.59 -3.35 -7.21
C LEU A 106 12.55 -4.71 -7.91
N LEU A 107 12.00 -4.79 -9.12
CA LEU A 107 12.04 -6.02 -9.93
C LEU A 107 13.46 -6.49 -10.23
N THR A 108 14.42 -5.55 -10.38
CA THR A 108 15.82 -5.90 -10.62
C THR A 108 16.46 -6.51 -9.38
N ILE A 109 16.10 -6.04 -8.19
CA ILE A 109 16.55 -6.58 -6.90
C ILE A 109 15.92 -7.96 -6.61
N LEU A 110 14.69 -8.18 -7.07
CA LEU A 110 13.95 -9.43 -6.84
C LEU A 110 14.29 -10.55 -7.83
N ARG A 111 15.10 -10.30 -8.85
CA ARG A 111 15.61 -11.38 -9.73
C ARG A 111 16.75 -12.12 -9.06
#